data_AF-A0A062G4L2-F1
#
_entry.id   AF-A0A062G4L2-F1
#
_cell.length_a   1.000
_cell.length_b   1.000
_cell.length_c   1.000
_cell.angle_alpha   90.00
_cell.angle_beta   90.00
_cell.angle_gamma   90.00
#
_symmetry.space_group_name_H-M   'P 1'
#
loop_
_entity.id
_entity.type
_entity.pdbx_description
1 polymer ?
#
loop_
_entity_poly.entity_id
_entity_poly.type
_entity_poly.pdbx_seq_one_letter_code
_entity_poly.pdbx_strand_id
1 'polypeptide(L)'
;MQDLPDANIRLTLGHNEAILKIVAGGLGMSCISKLAIEPLIEKGQLVILDTPFWQLTRPLYMLVHRQKYQGPGLKAFLQFCEDQV
;
A
#
# COMPACT_ATOMS: atom_id res chain seq x y z
N MET A 1 -4.88 -17.63 -4.87
CA MET A 1 -5.50 -16.76 -5.90
C MET A 1 -6.90 -17.30 -6.17
N GLN A 2 -7.88 -17.00 -5.32
CA GLN A 2 -9.27 -17.37 -5.57
C GLN A 2 -9.98 -16.33 -6.44
N ASP A 3 -9.57 -15.06 -6.34
CA ASP A 3 -10.17 -13.95 -7.07
C ASP A 3 -9.67 -13.78 -8.52
N LEU A 4 -8.53 -14.39 -8.86
CA LEU A 4 -7.99 -14.41 -10.22
C LEU A 4 -7.43 -15.80 -10.57
N PRO A 5 -8.30 -16.81 -10.76
CA PRO A 5 -7.87 -18.20 -11.00
C PRO A 5 -7.07 -18.35 -12.30
N ASP A 6 -7.37 -17.53 -13.32
CA ASP A 6 -6.76 -17.60 -14.65
C ASP A 6 -5.72 -16.49 -14.90
N ALA A 7 -5.19 -15.87 -13.85
CA ALA A 7 -4.17 -14.83 -14.01
C ALA A 7 -2.87 -15.41 -14.58
N ASN A 8 -2.46 -14.91 -15.75
CA ASN A 8 -1.14 -15.17 -16.32
C ASN A 8 -0.12 -14.18 -15.73
N ILE A 9 0.61 -14.61 -14.70
CA ILE A 9 1.64 -13.80 -14.03
C ILE A 9 2.84 -13.63 -14.98
N ARG A 10 2.98 -12.43 -15.55
CA ARG A 10 4.11 -12.10 -16.44
C ARG A 10 5.36 -11.67 -15.69
N LEU A 11 5.21 -11.00 -14.54
CA LEU A 11 6.30 -10.40 -13.77
C LEU A 11 5.98 -10.45 -12.27
N THR A 12 7.01 -10.71 -11.47
CA THR A 12 6.97 -10.59 -10.00
C THR A 12 8.07 -9.63 -9.57
N LEU A 13 7.70 -8.60 -8.82
CA LEU A 13 8.60 -7.51 -8.42
C LEU A 13 8.65 -7.44 -6.88
N GLY A 14 9.85 -7.29 -6.32
CA GLY A 14 10.04 -7.25 -4.86
C GLY A 14 9.83 -5.89 -4.21
N HIS A 15 9.61 -4.82 -4.99
CA HIS A 15 9.57 -3.45 -4.49
C HIS A 15 8.39 -2.67 -5.05
N ASN A 16 7.66 -1.96 -4.19
CA ASN A 16 6.51 -1.13 -4.59
C ASN A 16 6.87 -0.08 -5.64
N GLU A 17 8.04 0.56 -5.51
CA GLU A 17 8.49 1.56 -6.48
C GLU A 17 8.70 0.98 -7.88
N ALA A 18 9.19 -0.26 -7.98
CA ALA A 18 9.37 -0.92 -9.27
C ALA A 18 8.02 -1.20 -9.92
N ILE A 19 7.04 -1.65 -9.14
CA ILE A 19 5.67 -1.89 -9.61
C ILE A 19 5.06 -0.56 -10.10
N LEU A 20 5.16 0.52 -9.30
CA LEU A 20 4.63 1.84 -9.68
C LEU A 20 5.24 2.36 -10.98
N LYS A 21 6.57 2.28 -11.13
CA LYS A 21 7.27 2.76 -12.33
C LYS A 21 6.86 1.98 -13.58
N ILE A 22 6.70 0.66 -13.47
CA ILE A 22 6.30 -0.21 -14.58
C ILE A 22 4.85 0.09 -15.00
N VAL A 23 3.92 0.18 -14.04
CA VAL A 23 2.51 0.50 -14.32
C VAL A 23 2.37 1.91 -14.90
N ALA A 24 3.05 2.90 -14.33
CA ALA A 24 3.06 4.27 -14.86
C ALA A 24 3.71 4.37 -16.26
N GLY A 25 4.60 3.44 -16.58
CA GLY A 25 5.14 3.25 -17.94
C GLY A 25 4.20 2.53 -18.90
N GLY A 26 2.98 2.20 -18.49
CA GLY A 26 1.95 1.56 -19.32
C GLY A 26 1.96 0.03 -19.29
N LEU A 27 2.71 -0.59 -18.38
CA LEU A 27 2.81 -2.05 -18.29
C LEU A 27 1.93 -2.61 -17.17
N GLY A 28 0.80 -3.17 -17.56
CA GLY A 28 -0.08 -3.95 -16.68
C GLY A 28 -0.88 -3.11 -15.69
N MET A 29 -1.34 -3.76 -14.62
CA MET A 29 -2.10 -3.16 -13.52
C MET A 29 -1.61 -3.72 -12.19
N SER A 30 -1.84 -3.00 -11.10
CA SER A 30 -1.46 -3.45 -9.75
C SER A 30 -2.40 -2.90 -8.68
N CYS A 31 -2.35 -3.51 -7.49
CA CYS A 31 -3.03 -3.05 -6.28
C CYS A 31 -1.98 -2.52 -5.30
N ILE A 32 -2.01 -1.20 -5.06
CA ILE A 32 -1.05 -0.49 -4.22
C ILE A 32 -1.82 0.48 -3.32
N SER A 33 -1.22 0.84 -2.17
CA SER A 33 -1.76 1.87 -1.27
C SER A 33 -2.11 3.15 -2.03
N LYS A 34 -3.29 3.72 -1.75
CA LYS A 34 -3.73 5.01 -2.31
C LYS A 34 -2.72 6.13 -2.06
N LEU A 35 -2.15 6.16 -0.85
CA LEU A 35 -1.12 7.13 -0.45
C LEU A 35 0.13 7.11 -1.34
N ALA A 36 0.47 5.95 -1.91
CA ALA A 36 1.67 5.80 -2.74
C ALA A 36 1.43 6.20 -4.21
N ILE A 37 0.17 6.20 -4.68
CA ILE A 37 -0.17 6.53 -6.06
C ILE A 37 -0.62 7.99 -6.24
N GLU A 38 -0.98 8.69 -5.17
CA GLU A 38 -1.47 10.07 -5.19
C GLU A 38 -0.64 11.02 -6.07
N PRO A 39 0.70 11.12 -5.94
CA PRO A 39 1.51 12.01 -6.78
C PRO A 39 1.57 11.59 -8.26
N LEU A 40 1.26 10.33 -8.59
CA LEU A 40 1.22 9.82 -9.97
C LEU A 40 -0.16 10.08 -10.60
N ILE A 41 -1.22 10.01 -9.80
CA ILE A 41 -2.58 10.37 -10.21
C ILE A 41 -2.66 11.87 -10.51
N GLU A 42 -2.11 12.72 -9.64
CA GLU A 42 -2.07 14.18 -9.85
C GLU A 42 -1.37 14.57 -11.16
N LYS A 43 -0.38 13.79 -11.58
CA LYS A 43 0.36 13.99 -12.84
C LYS A 43 -0.29 13.33 -14.04
N GLY A 44 -1.45 12.69 -13.88
CA GLY A 44 -2.15 11.94 -14.93
C GLY A 44 -1.38 10.73 -15.45
N GLN A 45 -0.41 10.21 -14.68
CA GLN A 45 0.40 9.06 -15.08
C GLN A 45 -0.27 7.72 -14.77
N LEU A 46 -1.27 7.74 -13.89
CA LEU A 46 -2.05 6.56 -13.49
C LEU A 46 -3.55 6.90 -13.50
N VAL A 47 -4.36 5.86 -13.58
CA VAL A 47 -5.81 5.92 -13.37
C VAL A 47 -6.21 4.85 -12.37
N ILE A 48 -7.19 5.16 -11.52
CA ILE A 48 -7.74 4.19 -10.57
C ILE A 48 -8.81 3.37 -11.29
N LEU A 49 -8.69 2.05 -11.21
CA LEU A 49 -9.74 1.14 -11.67
C LEU A 49 -10.81 1.01 -10.59
N ASP A 50 -12.07 1.22 -10.94
CA ASP A 50 -13.18 1.01 -10.02
C ASP A 50 -13.43 -0.50 -9.84
N THR A 51 -13.38 -0.96 -8.59
CA THR A 51 -13.50 -2.38 -8.23
C THR A 51 -14.55 -2.56 -7.12
N PRO A 52 -15.85 -2.35 -7.41
CA PRO A 52 -16.92 -2.41 -6.39
C PRO A 52 -17.14 -3.82 -5.83
N PHE A 53 -16.57 -4.83 -6.48
CA PHE A 53 -16.62 -6.24 -6.09
C PHE A 53 -15.51 -6.67 -5.12
N TRP A 54 -14.49 -5.82 -4.88
CA TRP A 54 -13.40 -6.14 -3.96
C TRP A 54 -13.33 -5.17 -2.78
N GLN A 55 -13.33 -5.73 -1.58
CA GLN A 55 -13.03 -4.99 -0.35
C GLN A 55 -11.51 -4.90 -0.15
N LEU A 56 -10.88 -3.92 -0.78
CA LEU A 56 -9.42 -3.72 -0.74
C LEU A 56 -8.98 -2.94 0.52
N THR A 57 -9.19 -3.52 1.69
CA THR A 57 -8.74 -2.95 2.97
C THR A 57 -7.44 -3.61 3.44
N ARG A 58 -6.41 -2.80 3.66
CA ARG A 58 -5.15 -3.24 4.27
C ARG A 58 -5.06 -2.67 5.68
N PRO A 59 -5.18 -3.48 6.75
CA PRO A 59 -5.01 -2.97 8.09
C PRO A 59 -3.55 -2.54 8.31
N LEU A 60 -3.38 -1.41 8.99
CA LEU A 60 -2.09 -0.91 9.44
C LEU A 60 -2.03 -1.07 10.95
N TYR A 61 -0.98 -1.73 11.44
CA TYR A 61 -0.82 -2.02 12.86
C TYR A 61 0.46 -1.39 13.39
N MET A 62 0.38 -0.83 14.60
CA MET A 62 1.56 -0.49 15.39
C MET A 62 1.99 -1.71 16.21
N LEU A 63 3.20 -2.20 15.96
CA LEU A 63 3.74 -3.38 16.63
C LEU A 63 4.84 -2.98 17.62
N VAL A 64 4.67 -3.36 18.89
CA VAL A 64 5.64 -3.13 19.96
C VAL A 64 5.89 -4.45 20.69
N HIS A 65 7.16 -4.80 20.91
CA HIS A 65 7.51 -6.00 21.66
C HIS A 65 7.01 -5.89 23.10
N ARG A 66 6.37 -6.94 23.62
CA ARG A 66 5.70 -6.93 24.95
C ARG A 66 6.62 -6.53 26.11
N GLN A 67 7.90 -6.87 26.01
CA GLN A 67 8.90 -6.53 27.04
C GLN A 67 9.69 -5.24 26.74
N LYS A 68 9.36 -4.52 25.67
CA LYS A 68 10.03 -3.26 25.34
C LYS A 68 9.58 -2.19 26.32
N TYR A 69 10.52 -1.62 27.05
CA TYR A 69 10.24 -0.46 27.91
C TYR A 69 9.73 0.71 27.05
N GLN A 70 8.53 1.22 27.39
CA GLN A 70 7.90 2.34 26.71
C GLN A 70 8.21 3.65 27.46
N GLY A 71 9.41 4.18 27.24
CA GLY A 71 9.80 5.48 27.77
C GLY A 71 8.92 6.62 27.23
N PRO A 72 9.01 7.83 27.81
CA PRO A 72 8.17 8.97 27.44
C PRO A 72 8.18 9.30 25.94
N GLY A 73 9.35 9.24 25.31
CA GLY A 73 9.47 9.50 23.87
C GLY A 73 8.76 8.46 22.99
N LEU A 74 8.84 7.17 23.34
CA LEU A 74 8.12 6.13 22.60
C LEU A 74 6.61 6.28 22.77
N LYS A 75 6.14 6.61 23.98
CA LYS A 75 4.72 6.88 24.22
C LYS A 75 4.22 8.09 23.43
N ALA A 76 4.97 9.19 23.43
CA ALA A 76 4.65 10.38 22.65
C ALA A 76 4.60 10.07 21.15
N PHE A 77 5.54 9.27 20.64
CA PHE A 77 5.53 8.86 19.24
C PHE A 77 4.34 7.95 18.88
N LEU A 78 4.02 6.97 19.73
CA LEU A 78 2.84 6.12 19.53
C LEU A 78 1.55 6.94 19.54
N GLN A 79 1.41 7.87 20.49
CA GLN A 79 0.26 8.78 20.55
C GLN A 79 0.18 9.63 19.29
N PHE A 80 1.29 10.23 18.86
CA PHE A 80 1.33 10.99 17.61
C PHE A 80 0.89 10.15 16.42
N CYS A 81 1.33 8.89 16.32
CA CYS A 81 0.88 8.00 15.26
C CYS A 81 -0.62 7.68 15.33
N GLU A 82 -1.20 7.52 16.52
CA GLU A 82 -2.65 7.32 16.70
C GLU A 82 -3.46 8.54 16.29
N ASP A 83 -2.97 9.75 16.58
CA ASP A 83 -3.65 11.01 16.27
C ASP A 83 -3.65 11.35 14.75
N GLN A 84 -2.88 10.62 13.94
CA GLN A 84 -2.76 10.83 12.49
C GLN A 84 -3.57 9.82 11.65
N VAL A 85 -4.29 8.89 12.28
CA VAL A 85 -5.17 7.90 11.63
C VAL A 85 -6.62 8.37 11.69
#